data_AF-A0A8T0WB23-F1
#
_entry.id   AF-A0A8T0WB23-F1
#
_cell.length_a   1.000
_cell.length_b   1.000
_cell.length_c   1.000
_cell.angle_alpha   90.00
_cell.angle_beta   90.00
_cell.angle_gamma   90.00
#
_symmetry.space_group_name_H-M   'P 1'
#
loop_
_entity.id
_entity.type
_entity.pdbx_description
1 polymer ?
#
loop_
_entity_poly.entity_id
_entity_poly.type
_entity_poly.pdbx_seq_one_letter_code
_entity_poly.pdbx_strand_id
1 'polypeptide(L)'
;MAASASSLLAAAASSSCAAISPRLPRGAQAAASVPSPSRHSCASLRASPARLHRSRFVASASVAPAMQPPAESRVSTVVDVDLGDRSYPIYIGAGLLDEPDLLQRHVHGKRVLVVTNTTVAPLYLDKVTWALTHNNPNVSVESVILPDGEKYKDMGTMMKVFDKAVESRLDRRCTFVALGGGVIGDMCGFAASAFLRGVNFIQIPTTLMAQVDSSVGGKTGINHPNGKNLIGAFYQPQCVLIDTDTLNTLPDRELASGIAEVVKYGLIRDAPFFEWQEKNMLWQLICLTAWGG
;
A
#
# COMPACT_ATOMS: atom_id res chain seq x y z
N MET A 1 -30.27 24.45 -1.13
CA MET A 1 -29.25 24.81 -2.16
C MET A 1 -27.95 24.17 -1.73
N ALA A 2 -27.35 23.32 -2.57
CA ALA A 2 -26.16 22.57 -2.21
C ALA A 2 -24.89 23.30 -2.67
N ALA A 3 -23.91 23.41 -1.78
CA ALA A 3 -22.51 23.69 -2.11
C ALA A 3 -21.71 22.42 -1.77
N SER A 4 -20.98 21.89 -2.74
CA SER A 4 -20.31 20.58 -2.67
C SER A 4 -19.00 20.63 -1.87
N ALA A 5 -18.72 19.57 -1.12
CA ALA A 5 -17.54 19.42 -0.26
C ALA A 5 -16.17 19.33 -0.99
N SER A 6 -16.14 19.39 -2.33
CA SER A 6 -14.97 19.11 -3.16
C SER A 6 -13.82 20.14 -3.08
N SER A 7 -14.01 21.29 -2.43
CA SER A 7 -13.03 22.40 -2.44
C SER A 7 -12.05 22.44 -1.26
N LEU A 8 -12.11 21.50 -0.31
CA LEU A 8 -11.42 21.62 0.99
C LEU A 8 -9.98 21.03 1.05
N LEU A 9 -9.54 20.30 0.02
CA LEU A 9 -8.30 19.50 0.03
C LEU A 9 -7.09 20.11 -0.72
N ALA A 10 -7.28 21.07 -1.64
CA ALA A 10 -6.23 21.49 -2.59
C ALA A 10 -5.24 22.58 -2.10
N ALA A 11 -5.52 23.27 -0.98
CA ALA A 11 -5.00 24.62 -0.72
C ALA A 11 -3.61 24.73 -0.03
N ALA A 12 -2.67 23.79 -0.21
CA ALA A 12 -1.43 23.75 0.59
C ALA A 12 -0.16 23.23 -0.11
N ALA A 13 0.15 23.66 -1.35
CA ALA A 13 1.43 23.33 -2.01
C ALA A 13 1.90 24.32 -3.10
N SER A 14 2.45 25.49 -2.73
CA SER A 14 3.13 26.39 -3.69
C SER A 14 4.17 27.32 -3.06
N SER A 15 5.46 26.92 -3.09
CA SER A 15 6.65 27.78 -2.86
C SER A 15 7.85 27.23 -3.65
N SER A 16 8.70 28.09 -4.20
CA SER A 16 9.59 27.77 -5.33
C SER A 16 11.11 27.82 -5.03
N CYS A 17 11.86 27.05 -5.82
CA CYS A 17 13.28 27.13 -6.22
C CYS A 17 14.37 27.78 -5.32
N ALA A 18 15.47 27.04 -5.15
CA ALA A 18 16.81 27.45 -5.65
C ALA A 18 17.75 26.23 -5.75
N ALA A 19 18.67 26.22 -6.72
CA ALA A 19 19.62 25.11 -6.97
C ALA A 19 21.07 25.53 -6.72
N ILE A 20 21.87 24.64 -6.10
CA ILE A 20 23.33 24.78 -5.97
C ILE A 20 23.98 23.39 -6.17
N SER A 21 25.01 23.31 -7.01
CA SER A 21 25.85 22.11 -7.20
C SER A 21 27.28 22.37 -6.73
N PRO A 22 28.01 21.33 -6.29
CA PRO A 22 29.42 21.23 -6.65
C PRO A 22 29.86 19.84 -7.15
N ARG A 23 31.14 19.75 -7.53
CA ARG A 23 31.74 18.74 -8.42
C ARG A 23 32.32 17.51 -7.70
N LEU A 24 32.42 16.40 -8.45
CA LEU A 24 33.21 15.20 -8.11
C LEU A 24 34.70 15.36 -8.48
N PRO A 25 35.63 14.68 -7.77
CA PRO A 25 36.94 14.28 -8.27
C PRO A 25 36.98 12.83 -8.78
N ARG A 26 38.03 12.47 -9.55
CA ARG A 26 38.28 11.15 -10.18
C ARG A 26 39.49 10.44 -9.56
N GLY A 27 39.57 9.11 -9.72
CA GLY A 27 40.76 8.27 -9.53
C GLY A 27 40.64 7.29 -8.35
N ALA A 28 41.21 6.07 -8.36
CA ALA A 28 42.11 5.44 -9.34
C ALA A 28 41.92 3.89 -9.38
N GLN A 29 42.69 3.19 -10.23
CA GLN A 29 42.60 1.75 -10.54
C GLN A 29 43.66 0.88 -9.81
N ALA A 30 43.33 -0.39 -9.53
CA ALA A 30 44.19 -1.60 -9.54
C ALA A 30 43.24 -2.83 -9.37
N ALA A 31 43.25 -3.93 -10.13
CA ALA A 31 44.29 -4.98 -10.30
C ALA A 31 44.75 -5.58 -8.95
N ALA A 32 44.73 -6.87 -8.64
CA ALA A 32 44.27 -8.11 -9.31
C ALA A 32 43.73 -9.09 -8.19
N SER A 33 43.47 -10.41 -8.32
CA SER A 33 43.72 -11.45 -9.33
C SER A 33 42.69 -12.61 -9.19
N VAL A 34 42.95 -13.82 -9.72
CA VAL A 34 42.14 -15.05 -9.58
C VAL A 34 43.07 -16.25 -9.29
N PRO A 35 42.68 -17.21 -8.43
CA PRO A 35 42.60 -18.60 -8.91
C PRO A 35 41.37 -19.39 -8.40
N SER A 36 40.89 -20.28 -9.26
CA SER A 36 39.85 -21.31 -9.02
C SER A 36 40.48 -22.72 -9.09
N PRO A 37 39.71 -23.83 -8.99
CA PRO A 37 38.74 -24.23 -7.96
C PRO A 37 39.09 -25.63 -7.39
N SER A 38 38.46 -26.05 -6.28
CA SER A 38 38.43 -27.46 -5.86
C SER A 38 37.05 -28.08 -6.09
N ARG A 39 37.02 -29.34 -6.54
CA ARG A 39 35.80 -30.02 -7.02
C ARG A 39 35.11 -30.80 -5.90
N HIS A 40 33.79 -30.70 -5.83
CA HIS A 40 32.98 -31.66 -5.07
C HIS A 40 32.90 -33.01 -5.79
N SER A 41 33.04 -34.10 -5.01
CA SER A 41 32.74 -35.46 -5.46
C SER A 41 31.23 -35.76 -5.34
N CYS A 42 30.75 -36.69 -6.14
CA CYS A 42 29.33 -37.01 -6.32
C CYS A 42 28.96 -38.40 -5.75
N ALA A 43 27.65 -38.65 -5.63
CA ALA A 43 26.98 -39.92 -5.30
C ALA A 43 27.02 -40.34 -3.81
N SER A 44 25.91 -40.75 -3.21
CA SER A 44 25.04 -41.81 -3.75
C SER A 44 23.57 -41.74 -3.30
N LEU A 45 22.70 -42.27 -4.17
CA LEU A 45 21.28 -42.52 -3.91
C LEU A 45 21.11 -43.78 -3.06
N ARG A 46 20.16 -43.77 -2.12
CA ARG A 46 19.39 -44.96 -1.72
C ARG A 46 17.94 -44.58 -1.47
N ALA A 47 17.03 -45.45 -1.92
CA ALA A 47 15.59 -45.28 -1.84
C ALA A 47 14.93 -46.50 -1.17
N SER A 48 13.67 -46.32 -0.78
CA SER A 48 12.67 -47.35 -0.44
C SER A 48 12.81 -48.07 0.92
N PRO A 49 11.71 -48.66 1.45
CA PRO A 49 10.36 -48.78 0.88
C PRO A 49 9.22 -48.13 1.70
N ALA A 50 8.05 -48.04 1.07
CA ALA A 50 6.82 -47.49 1.63
C ALA A 50 6.21 -48.35 2.75
N ARG A 51 5.48 -47.70 3.68
CA ARG A 51 4.60 -48.34 4.67
C ARG A 51 3.15 -48.01 4.37
N LEU A 52 2.40 -49.00 3.89
CA LEU A 52 0.95 -48.92 3.70
C LEU A 52 0.23 -48.79 5.05
N HIS A 53 -0.49 -47.69 5.27
CA HIS A 53 -1.50 -47.61 6.32
C HIS A 53 -2.89 -47.52 5.69
N ARG A 54 -3.78 -48.44 6.08
CA ARG A 54 -5.17 -48.49 5.63
C ARG A 54 -5.93 -47.23 6.04
N SER A 55 -6.42 -46.48 5.06
CA SER A 55 -7.39 -45.41 5.26
C SER A 55 -8.73 -45.98 5.72
N ARG A 56 -9.16 -45.66 6.94
CA ARG A 56 -10.59 -45.71 7.30
C ARG A 56 -11.26 -44.46 6.75
N PHE A 57 -12.01 -44.60 5.66
CA PHE A 57 -12.92 -43.55 5.22
C PHE A 57 -14.04 -43.39 6.26
N VAL A 58 -14.10 -42.21 6.87
CA VAL A 58 -15.28 -41.73 7.60
C VAL A 58 -15.87 -40.64 6.75
N ALA A 59 -17.09 -40.84 6.25
CA ALA A 59 -17.78 -39.85 5.43
C ALA A 59 -18.22 -38.68 6.32
N SER A 60 -17.44 -37.61 6.31
CA SER A 60 -17.86 -36.31 6.85
C SER A 60 -18.73 -35.62 5.80
N ALA A 61 -20.00 -35.35 6.12
CA ALA A 61 -20.89 -34.59 5.26
C ALA A 61 -20.46 -33.12 5.28
N SER A 62 -19.69 -32.71 4.27
CA SER A 62 -19.38 -31.30 4.05
C SER A 62 -20.65 -30.56 3.65
N VAL A 63 -21.19 -29.76 4.57
CA VAL A 63 -22.15 -28.72 4.22
C VAL A 63 -21.35 -27.65 3.48
N ALA A 64 -21.48 -27.62 2.16
CA ALA A 64 -20.96 -26.52 1.36
C ALA A 64 -21.64 -25.22 1.83
N PRO A 65 -20.89 -24.13 2.08
CA PRO A 65 -21.51 -22.85 2.43
C PRO A 65 -22.37 -22.40 1.24
N ALA A 66 -23.62 -22.03 1.52
CA ALA A 66 -24.54 -21.55 0.50
C ALA A 66 -23.94 -20.31 -0.19
N MET A 67 -23.71 -20.43 -1.50
CA MET A 67 -23.23 -19.33 -2.32
C MET A 67 -24.30 -18.22 -2.30
N GLN A 68 -23.99 -17.12 -1.63
CA GLN A 68 -24.87 -15.96 -1.56
C GLN A 68 -25.06 -15.36 -2.96
N PRO A 69 -26.24 -14.78 -3.27
CA PRO A 69 -26.47 -14.15 -4.57
C PRO A 69 -25.50 -12.96 -4.77
N PRO A 70 -25.20 -12.59 -6.03
CA PRO A 70 -24.33 -11.46 -6.32
C PRO A 70 -24.88 -10.18 -5.68
N ALA A 71 -24.01 -9.45 -4.98
CA ALA A 71 -24.39 -8.22 -4.31
C ALA A 71 -24.86 -7.17 -5.33
N GLU A 72 -25.92 -6.45 -4.99
CA GLU A 72 -26.35 -5.24 -5.72
C GLU A 72 -25.18 -4.25 -5.82
N SER A 73 -25.05 -3.56 -6.96
CA SER A 73 -23.94 -2.64 -7.23
C SER A 73 -23.82 -1.58 -6.13
N ARG A 74 -22.80 -1.72 -5.27
CA ARG A 74 -22.62 -0.86 -4.11
C ARG A 74 -22.09 0.49 -4.59
N VAL A 75 -22.83 1.56 -4.27
CA VAL A 75 -22.49 2.90 -4.74
C VAL A 75 -21.15 3.34 -4.14
N SER A 76 -20.11 3.38 -4.97
CA SER A 76 -18.83 3.98 -4.62
C SER A 76 -18.96 5.50 -4.60
N THR A 77 -18.55 6.12 -3.50
CA THR A 77 -18.40 7.58 -3.41
C THR A 77 -17.06 7.97 -4.02
N VAL A 78 -17.03 9.04 -4.82
CA VAL A 78 -15.80 9.57 -5.42
C VAL A 78 -15.52 10.95 -4.87
N VAL A 79 -14.30 11.17 -4.39
CA VAL A 79 -13.79 12.50 -4.03
C VAL A 79 -12.61 12.81 -4.94
N ASP A 80 -12.78 13.80 -5.82
CA ASP A 80 -11.71 14.26 -6.70
C ASP A 80 -10.77 15.24 -5.98
N VAL A 81 -9.46 14.97 -6.04
CA VAL A 81 -8.44 15.87 -5.52
C VAL A 81 -7.94 16.77 -6.66
N ASP A 82 -8.47 17.98 -6.75
CA ASP A 82 -8.09 18.95 -7.79
C ASP A 82 -6.65 19.45 -7.60
N LEU A 83 -5.78 19.08 -8.55
CA LEU A 83 -4.39 19.50 -8.67
C LEU A 83 -4.03 19.81 -10.13
N GLY A 84 -5.03 20.22 -10.95
CA GLY A 84 -4.88 20.41 -12.40
C GLY A 84 -4.56 19.09 -13.12
N ASP A 85 -3.51 19.08 -13.94
CA ASP A 85 -3.05 17.90 -14.71
C ASP A 85 -2.65 16.68 -13.85
N ARG A 86 -2.58 16.84 -12.52
CA ARG A 86 -2.22 15.78 -11.56
C ARG A 86 -3.39 15.41 -10.63
N SER A 87 -4.62 15.78 -11.01
CA SER A 87 -5.82 15.44 -10.25
C SER A 87 -6.04 13.93 -10.26
N TYR A 88 -6.54 13.39 -9.14
CA TYR A 88 -6.84 11.96 -9.01
C TYR A 88 -8.12 11.72 -8.18
N PRO A 89 -8.85 10.63 -8.46
CA PRO A 89 -9.99 10.22 -7.67
C PRO A 89 -9.57 9.44 -6.42
N ILE A 90 -10.31 9.67 -5.34
CA ILE A 90 -10.38 8.80 -4.17
C ILE A 90 -11.72 8.05 -4.26
N TYR A 91 -11.67 6.73 -4.45
CA TYR A 91 -12.85 5.86 -4.41
C TYR A 91 -13.08 5.37 -2.98
N ILE A 92 -14.31 5.46 -2.48
CA ILE A 92 -14.68 5.08 -1.11
C ILE A 92 -15.94 4.21 -1.14
N GLY A 93 -15.88 2.99 -0.59
CA GLY A 93 -17.01 2.07 -0.53
C GLY A 93 -16.64 0.71 0.07
N ALA A 94 -17.64 -0.18 0.22
CA ALA A 94 -17.46 -1.52 0.78
C ALA A 94 -17.37 -2.58 -0.32
N GLY A 95 -16.27 -3.34 -0.36
CA GLY A 95 -16.02 -4.38 -1.36
C GLY A 95 -15.40 -3.85 -2.65
N LEU A 96 -14.77 -2.67 -2.64
CA LEU A 96 -14.14 -2.11 -3.86
C LEU A 96 -12.98 -2.97 -4.40
N LEU A 97 -12.37 -3.82 -3.56
CA LEU A 97 -11.39 -4.81 -4.03
C LEU A 97 -12.01 -5.95 -4.84
N ASP A 98 -13.35 -6.08 -4.87
CA ASP A 98 -14.09 -6.99 -5.74
C ASP A 98 -14.49 -6.33 -7.09
N GLU A 99 -14.07 -5.08 -7.34
CA GLU A 99 -14.30 -4.35 -8.59
C GLU A 99 -12.98 -4.12 -9.39
N PRO A 100 -12.52 -5.11 -10.19
CA PRO A 100 -11.29 -5.03 -10.98
C PRO A 100 -11.13 -3.74 -11.80
N ASP A 101 -12.23 -3.28 -12.42
CA ASP A 101 -12.24 -2.10 -13.28
C ASP A 101 -11.81 -0.81 -12.57
N LEU A 102 -12.00 -0.70 -11.24
CA LEU A 102 -11.58 0.47 -10.46
C LEU A 102 -10.05 0.56 -10.35
N LEU A 103 -9.35 -0.56 -10.17
CA LEU A 103 -7.88 -0.57 -10.17
C LEU A 103 -7.31 -0.52 -11.59
N GLN A 104 -7.82 -1.36 -12.48
CA GLN A 104 -7.21 -1.58 -13.79
C GLN A 104 -7.23 -0.34 -14.69
N ARG A 105 -8.25 0.54 -14.57
CA ARG A 105 -8.31 1.80 -15.33
C ARG A 105 -7.14 2.76 -15.04
N HIS A 106 -6.50 2.63 -13.88
CA HIS A 106 -5.35 3.44 -13.46
C HIS A 106 -3.99 2.76 -13.70
N VAL A 107 -4.00 1.53 -14.24
CA VAL A 107 -2.79 0.78 -14.61
C VAL A 107 -2.47 1.03 -16.09
N HIS A 108 -1.70 2.10 -16.35
CA HIS A 108 -1.33 2.54 -17.70
C HIS A 108 -0.25 1.69 -18.41
N GLY A 109 -0.02 0.45 -17.96
CA GLY A 109 1.04 -0.43 -18.45
C GLY A 109 0.78 -1.91 -18.20
N LYS A 110 1.80 -2.76 -18.41
CA LYS A 110 1.66 -4.24 -18.36
C LYS A 110 2.26 -4.89 -17.10
N ARG A 111 2.95 -4.11 -16.26
CA ARG A 111 3.74 -4.60 -15.14
C ARG A 111 3.33 -3.87 -13.87
N VAL A 112 2.92 -4.61 -12.85
CA VAL A 112 2.52 -4.05 -11.55
C VAL A 112 3.40 -4.62 -10.44
N LEU A 113 3.83 -3.77 -9.50
CA LEU A 113 4.54 -4.17 -8.30
C LEU A 113 3.73 -3.82 -7.06
N VAL A 114 3.14 -4.82 -6.40
CA VAL A 114 2.44 -4.61 -5.12
C VAL A 114 3.47 -4.58 -3.99
N VAL A 115 3.55 -3.46 -3.28
CA VAL A 115 4.37 -3.30 -2.08
C VAL A 115 3.46 -3.35 -0.87
N THR A 116 3.73 -4.28 0.05
CA THR A 116 2.93 -4.51 1.25
C THR A 116 3.82 -4.94 2.42
N ASN A 117 3.26 -5.20 3.60
CA ASN A 117 3.98 -5.72 4.76
C ASN A 117 3.61 -7.18 5.09
N THR A 118 4.35 -7.80 6.01
CA THR A 118 4.11 -9.17 6.49
C THR A 118 2.73 -9.43 7.11
N THR A 119 2.02 -8.37 7.55
CA THR A 119 0.75 -8.46 8.26
C THR A 119 -0.45 -8.36 7.31
N VAL A 120 -0.36 -7.46 6.32
CA VAL A 120 -1.39 -7.14 5.33
C VAL A 120 -1.35 -8.12 4.15
N ALA A 121 -0.16 -8.63 3.79
CA ALA A 121 0.01 -9.60 2.71
C ALA A 121 -0.94 -10.82 2.78
N PRO A 122 -0.97 -11.61 3.89
CA PRO A 122 -1.85 -12.79 3.97
C PRO A 122 -3.34 -12.47 4.04
N LEU A 123 -3.73 -11.20 4.20
CA LEU A 123 -5.13 -10.77 4.26
C LEU A 123 -5.65 -10.31 2.88
N TYR A 124 -4.83 -9.54 2.14
CA TYR A 124 -5.32 -8.80 0.97
C TYR A 124 -4.47 -8.91 -0.29
N LEU A 125 -3.24 -9.47 -0.25
CA LEU A 125 -2.37 -9.51 -1.43
C LEU A 125 -2.96 -10.34 -2.57
N ASP A 126 -3.52 -11.51 -2.27
CA ASP A 126 -4.15 -12.36 -3.29
C ASP A 126 -5.41 -11.72 -3.88
N LYS A 127 -6.22 -11.03 -3.05
CA LYS A 127 -7.42 -10.29 -3.50
C LYS A 127 -7.04 -9.13 -4.44
N VAL A 128 -6.02 -8.35 -4.08
CA VAL A 128 -5.50 -7.26 -4.94
C VAL A 128 -4.87 -7.80 -6.21
N THR A 129 -4.11 -8.90 -6.13
CA THR A 129 -3.51 -9.57 -7.30
C THR A 129 -4.58 -10.11 -8.25
N TRP A 130 -5.64 -10.70 -7.72
CA TRP A 130 -6.84 -11.06 -8.48
C TRP A 130 -7.46 -9.82 -9.14
N ALA A 131 -7.76 -8.75 -8.40
CA ALA A 131 -8.41 -7.56 -8.95
C ALA A 131 -7.57 -6.89 -10.07
N LEU A 132 -6.25 -6.93 -9.98
CA LEU A 132 -5.33 -6.41 -11.01
C LEU A 132 -5.22 -7.29 -12.27
N THR A 133 -5.57 -8.58 -12.20
CA THR A 133 -5.37 -9.55 -13.29
C THR A 133 -6.65 -10.20 -13.82
N HIS A 134 -7.76 -10.09 -13.08
CA HIS A 134 -9.04 -10.68 -13.44
C HIS A 134 -9.53 -10.10 -14.77
N ASN A 135 -9.83 -10.99 -15.72
CA ASN A 135 -10.18 -10.69 -17.11
C ASN A 135 -9.16 -9.81 -17.88
N ASN A 136 -7.92 -9.66 -17.37
CA ASN A 136 -6.89 -8.82 -17.99
C ASN A 136 -5.57 -9.58 -18.21
N PRO A 137 -5.45 -10.32 -19.33
CA PRO A 137 -4.25 -11.10 -19.65
C PRO A 137 -3.03 -10.24 -20.01
N ASN A 138 -3.16 -8.91 -20.07
CA ASN A 138 -2.05 -8.00 -20.40
C ASN A 138 -1.27 -7.52 -19.18
N VAL A 139 -1.80 -7.72 -17.96
CA VAL A 139 -1.17 -7.29 -16.70
C VAL A 139 -0.52 -8.49 -16.02
N SER A 140 0.78 -8.39 -15.73
CA SER A 140 1.48 -9.29 -14.82
C SER A 140 1.84 -8.56 -13.53
N VAL A 141 1.49 -9.17 -12.40
CA VAL A 141 1.73 -8.65 -11.05
C VAL A 141 2.93 -9.36 -10.42
N GLU A 142 3.78 -8.61 -9.74
CA GLU A 142 4.78 -9.11 -8.80
C GLU A 142 4.63 -8.39 -7.46
N SER A 143 5.23 -8.91 -6.39
CA SER A 143 5.07 -8.35 -5.05
C SER A 143 6.37 -8.22 -4.25
N VAL A 144 6.42 -7.25 -3.35
CA VAL A 144 7.42 -7.09 -2.28
C VAL A 144 6.70 -7.11 -0.94
N ILE A 145 7.13 -8.01 -0.05
CA ILE A 145 6.63 -8.08 1.33
C ILE A 145 7.73 -7.53 2.25
N LEU A 146 7.47 -6.35 2.81
CA LEU A 146 8.34 -5.66 3.77
C LEU A 146 8.02 -6.11 5.21
N PRO A 147 8.98 -6.02 6.15
CA PRO A 147 8.68 -6.24 7.58
C PRO A 147 7.76 -5.12 8.11
N ASP A 148 6.85 -5.47 9.03
CA ASP A 148 5.83 -4.53 9.52
C ASP A 148 6.29 -3.63 10.69
N GLY A 149 5.86 -2.36 10.64
CA GLY A 149 6.04 -1.35 11.69
C GLY A 149 6.90 -0.14 11.28
N GLU A 150 6.59 1.02 11.86
CA GLU A 150 7.24 2.33 11.66
C GLU A 150 8.79 2.31 11.77
N LYS A 151 9.34 1.38 12.56
CA LYS A 151 10.80 1.20 12.73
C LYS A 151 11.52 0.73 11.46
N TYR A 152 10.79 0.19 10.48
CA TYR A 152 11.29 -0.23 9.17
C TYR A 152 11.03 0.82 8.08
N LYS A 153 10.50 1.99 8.44
CA LYS A 153 10.26 3.11 7.53
C LYS A 153 11.56 3.85 7.21
N ASP A 154 12.52 3.13 6.64
CA ASP A 154 13.90 3.55 6.47
C ASP A 154 14.44 3.23 5.05
N MET A 155 15.60 3.80 4.70
CA MET A 155 16.21 3.61 3.39
C MET A 155 16.62 2.16 3.11
N GLY A 156 17.15 1.43 4.11
CA GLY A 156 17.61 0.06 3.95
C GLY A 156 16.46 -0.93 3.70
N THR A 157 15.31 -0.70 4.33
CA THR A 157 14.08 -1.44 4.03
C THR A 157 13.50 -1.04 2.67
N MET A 158 13.51 0.25 2.32
CA MET A 158 13.02 0.73 1.02
C MET A 158 13.86 0.21 -0.16
N MET A 159 15.17 0.00 0.01
CA MET A 159 16.03 -0.59 -1.04
C MET A 159 15.50 -1.92 -1.59
N LYS A 160 14.86 -2.75 -0.75
CA LYS A 160 14.24 -4.01 -1.18
C LYS A 160 13.19 -3.84 -2.28
N VAL A 161 12.51 -2.68 -2.33
CA VAL A 161 11.55 -2.34 -3.37
C VAL A 161 12.28 -2.08 -4.70
N PHE A 162 13.39 -1.34 -4.66
CA PHE A 162 14.21 -1.09 -5.84
C PHE A 162 14.92 -2.35 -6.34
N ASP A 163 15.48 -3.15 -5.44
CA ASP A 163 16.16 -4.41 -5.77
C ASP A 163 15.20 -5.33 -6.52
N LYS A 164 14.00 -5.57 -5.97
CA LYS A 164 12.96 -6.35 -6.63
C LYS A 164 12.54 -5.73 -7.98
N ALA A 165 12.35 -4.41 -8.05
CA ALA A 165 11.95 -3.75 -9.29
C ALA A 165 13.01 -3.89 -10.40
N VAL A 166 14.30 -3.88 -10.06
CA VAL A 166 15.42 -4.07 -11.00
C VAL A 166 15.57 -5.54 -11.39
N GLU A 167 15.50 -6.47 -10.45
CA GLU A 167 15.51 -7.92 -10.69
C GLU A 167 14.39 -8.35 -11.66
N SER A 168 13.18 -7.83 -11.41
CA SER A 168 11.99 -8.01 -12.24
C SER A 168 12.00 -7.18 -13.53
N ARG A 169 13.08 -6.44 -13.80
CA ARG A 169 13.30 -5.62 -15.01
C ARG A 169 12.12 -4.69 -15.32
N LEU A 170 11.58 -4.05 -14.28
CA LEU A 170 10.47 -3.10 -14.44
C LEU A 170 10.93 -1.85 -15.19
N ASP A 171 10.06 -1.36 -16.09
CA ASP A 171 10.31 -0.17 -16.90
C ASP A 171 9.44 1.02 -16.46
N ARG A 172 9.55 2.15 -17.18
CA ARG A 172 8.85 3.41 -16.85
C ARG A 172 7.32 3.35 -16.91
N ARG A 173 6.75 2.32 -17.53
CA ARG A 173 5.30 2.07 -17.61
C ARG A 173 4.82 1.11 -16.53
N CYS A 174 5.69 0.63 -15.63
CA CYS A 174 5.20 -0.12 -14.48
C CYS A 174 4.36 0.77 -13.55
N THR A 175 3.48 0.14 -12.78
CA THR A 175 2.70 0.82 -11.73
C THR A 175 3.00 0.16 -10.39
N PHE A 176 3.36 0.94 -9.37
CA PHE A 176 3.51 0.44 -8.01
C PHE A 176 2.16 0.52 -7.29
N VAL A 177 1.84 -0.46 -6.44
CA VAL A 177 0.59 -0.48 -5.66
C VAL A 177 0.96 -0.54 -4.19
N ALA A 178 0.65 0.51 -3.45
CA ALA A 178 0.86 0.57 -2.01
C ALA A 178 -0.33 -0.10 -1.29
N LEU A 179 -0.13 -1.30 -0.78
CA LEU A 179 -1.16 -2.08 -0.08
C LEU A 179 -0.83 -2.16 1.42
N GLY A 180 -1.46 -1.33 2.23
CA GLY A 180 -1.24 -1.31 3.68
C GLY A 180 -1.61 0.01 4.35
N GLY A 181 -1.09 0.24 5.57
CA GLY A 181 -1.19 1.52 6.25
C GLY A 181 -0.21 2.58 5.74
N GLY A 182 -0.21 3.76 6.38
CA GLY A 182 0.58 4.93 5.97
C GLY A 182 2.10 4.67 5.84
N VAL A 183 2.66 3.74 6.61
CA VAL A 183 4.06 3.30 6.46
C VAL A 183 4.34 2.77 5.05
N ILE A 184 3.48 1.88 4.55
CA ILE A 184 3.59 1.33 3.20
C ILE A 184 3.24 2.38 2.15
N GLY A 185 2.23 3.22 2.39
CA GLY A 185 1.88 4.36 1.52
C GLY A 185 3.08 5.28 1.26
N ASP A 186 3.70 5.77 2.33
CA ASP A 186 4.87 6.66 2.28
C ASP A 186 6.08 6.02 1.61
N MET A 187 6.42 4.79 1.97
CA MET A 187 7.59 4.09 1.40
C MET A 187 7.39 3.73 -0.08
N CYS A 188 6.20 3.23 -0.44
CA CYS A 188 5.89 2.84 -1.81
C CYS A 188 5.77 4.08 -2.72
N GLY A 189 5.12 5.15 -2.25
CA GLY A 189 5.04 6.41 -2.98
C GLY A 189 6.42 7.06 -3.20
N PHE A 190 7.29 7.04 -2.18
CA PHE A 190 8.64 7.58 -2.33
C PHE A 190 9.50 6.71 -3.26
N ALA A 191 9.40 5.38 -3.15
CA ALA A 191 10.02 4.46 -4.09
C ALA A 191 9.53 4.67 -5.53
N ALA A 192 8.23 4.87 -5.76
CA ALA A 192 7.67 5.15 -7.08
C ALA A 192 8.18 6.50 -7.65
N SER A 193 8.35 7.52 -6.80
CA SER A 193 8.90 8.82 -7.21
C SER A 193 10.37 8.74 -7.65
N ALA A 194 11.15 7.85 -7.01
CA ALA A 194 12.59 7.71 -7.22
C ALA A 194 12.95 6.67 -8.28
N PHE A 195 12.21 5.55 -8.37
CA PHE A 195 12.48 4.47 -9.32
C PHE A 195 12.39 5.00 -10.75
N LEU A 196 13.49 4.84 -11.50
CA LEU A 196 13.67 5.43 -12.83
C LEU A 196 13.40 6.96 -12.92
N ARG A 197 13.39 7.70 -11.80
CA ARG A 197 12.96 9.11 -11.70
C ARG A 197 11.45 9.34 -11.90
N GLY A 198 10.62 8.38 -11.51
CA GLY A 198 9.17 8.46 -11.54
C GLY A 198 8.54 7.33 -12.36
N VAL A 199 7.70 6.54 -11.68
CA VAL A 199 6.74 5.59 -12.25
C VAL A 199 5.37 5.80 -11.61
N ASN A 200 4.30 5.34 -12.25
CA ASN A 200 2.94 5.51 -11.72
C ASN A 200 2.79 4.74 -10.40
N PHE A 201 1.94 5.21 -9.49
CA PHE A 201 1.53 4.43 -8.33
C PHE A 201 0.06 4.62 -7.93
N ILE A 202 -0.48 3.63 -7.23
CA ILE A 202 -1.85 3.60 -6.70
C ILE A 202 -1.77 3.35 -5.18
N GLN A 203 -2.64 3.97 -4.40
CA GLN A 203 -2.79 3.67 -2.97
C GLN A 203 -4.01 2.81 -2.69
N ILE A 204 -3.84 1.76 -1.89
CA ILE A 204 -4.89 0.93 -1.29
C ILE A 204 -4.70 0.99 0.25
N PRO A 205 -5.15 2.07 0.91
CA PRO A 205 -4.94 2.27 2.33
C PRO A 205 -5.83 1.35 3.18
N THR A 206 -5.22 0.49 4.00
CA THR A 206 -5.91 -0.52 4.83
C THR A 206 -5.99 -0.17 6.32
N THR A 207 -5.71 1.09 6.70
CA THR A 207 -5.95 1.59 8.06
C THR A 207 -6.73 2.89 8.00
N LEU A 208 -7.56 3.19 9.01
CA LEU A 208 -8.35 4.42 9.02
C LEU A 208 -7.45 5.67 8.97
N MET A 209 -6.33 5.65 9.71
CA MET A 209 -5.25 6.66 9.65
C MET A 209 -4.73 6.91 8.22
N ALA A 210 -4.60 5.85 7.40
CA ALA A 210 -4.20 5.98 6.01
C ALA A 210 -5.33 6.52 5.12
N GLN A 211 -6.56 6.08 5.37
CA GLN A 211 -7.75 6.47 4.61
C GLN A 211 -8.14 7.95 4.79
N VAL A 212 -7.86 8.55 5.96
CA VAL A 212 -8.28 9.94 6.27
C VAL A 212 -7.18 10.99 6.27
N ASP A 213 -5.90 10.60 6.25
CA ASP A 213 -4.76 11.54 6.28
C ASP A 213 -3.67 11.15 5.26
N SER A 214 -2.88 10.10 5.55
CA SER A 214 -1.63 9.83 4.78
C SER A 214 -1.79 9.36 3.33
N SER A 215 -2.98 8.93 2.88
CA SER A 215 -3.21 8.63 1.46
C SER A 215 -3.41 9.86 0.57
N VAL A 216 -3.62 11.05 1.15
CA VAL A 216 -4.03 12.26 0.42
C VAL A 216 -2.96 13.37 0.50
N GLY A 217 -2.81 14.12 -0.59
CA GLY A 217 -1.86 15.22 -0.71
C GLY A 217 -0.45 14.82 -1.18
N GLY A 218 -0.18 13.52 -1.33
CA GLY A 218 1.03 12.99 -1.99
C GLY A 218 2.34 13.32 -1.28
N LYS A 219 2.33 13.55 0.04
CA LYS A 219 3.55 13.48 0.84
C LYS A 219 3.97 12.01 0.90
N THR A 220 5.24 11.74 0.64
CA THR A 220 5.81 10.39 0.65
C THR A 220 7.20 10.44 1.24
N GLY A 221 7.68 9.38 1.91
CA GLY A 221 9.04 9.38 2.43
C GLY A 221 9.40 8.29 3.43
N ILE A 222 10.53 8.50 4.08
CA ILE A 222 11.12 7.63 5.09
C ILE A 222 11.69 8.46 6.25
N ASN A 223 11.90 7.78 7.36
CA ASN A 223 12.57 8.31 8.54
C ASN A 223 14.09 8.26 8.37
N HIS A 224 14.76 9.22 8.99
CA HIS A 224 16.19 9.19 9.27
C HIS A 224 16.39 8.89 10.77
N PRO A 225 17.49 8.30 11.24
CA PRO A 225 17.72 8.08 12.67
C PRO A 225 17.59 9.34 13.55
N ASN A 226 17.80 10.52 12.96
CA ASN A 226 17.69 11.82 13.65
C ASN A 226 16.32 12.52 13.46
N GLY A 227 15.32 11.89 12.83
CA GLY A 227 13.98 12.48 12.72
C GLY A 227 13.04 11.81 11.72
N LYS A 228 11.73 11.95 11.97
CA LYS A 228 10.68 11.36 11.14
C LYS A 228 10.43 12.14 9.85
N ASN A 229 10.11 11.42 8.78
CA ASN A 229 9.70 11.96 7.47
C ASN A 229 10.65 13.03 6.88
N LEU A 230 11.95 12.99 7.22
CA LEU A 230 12.93 14.00 6.80
C LEU A 230 13.44 13.79 5.36
N ILE A 231 13.23 12.62 4.78
CA ILE A 231 13.70 12.25 3.44
C ILE A 231 12.50 11.73 2.66
N GLY A 232 12.16 12.36 1.54
CA GLY A 232 10.93 12.04 0.82
C GLY A 232 10.70 12.88 -0.43
N ALA A 233 9.50 12.77 -1.00
CA ALA A 233 9.08 13.50 -2.18
C ALA A 233 7.59 13.88 -2.12
N PHE A 234 7.22 14.95 -2.83
CA PHE A 234 5.82 15.23 -3.16
C PHE A 234 5.47 14.51 -4.47
N TYR A 235 4.72 13.42 -4.38
CA TYR A 235 4.39 12.54 -5.50
C TYR A 235 2.94 12.05 -5.37
N GLN A 236 2.11 12.37 -6.38
CA GLN A 236 0.67 12.09 -6.33
C GLN A 236 0.36 10.71 -6.95
N PRO A 237 -0.57 9.93 -6.37
CA PRO A 237 -1.01 8.66 -6.95
C PRO A 237 -1.85 8.89 -8.21
N GLN A 238 -2.09 7.82 -8.98
CA GLN A 238 -3.09 7.81 -10.06
C GLN A 238 -4.52 7.72 -9.50
N CYS A 239 -4.69 7.00 -8.38
CA CYS A 239 -5.91 6.99 -7.57
C CYS A 239 -5.63 6.51 -6.14
N VAL A 240 -6.60 6.72 -5.26
CA VAL A 240 -6.70 6.07 -3.95
C VAL A 240 -7.95 5.20 -3.95
N LEU A 241 -7.84 3.94 -3.55
CA LEU A 241 -8.98 3.02 -3.44
C LEU A 241 -9.17 2.59 -1.99
N ILE A 242 -10.21 3.15 -1.37
CA ILE A 242 -10.61 2.91 0.02
C ILE A 242 -11.73 1.87 0.04
N ASP A 243 -11.35 0.60 0.15
CA ASP A 243 -12.28 -0.46 0.50
C ASP A 243 -12.47 -0.49 2.02
N THR A 244 -13.66 -0.07 2.49
CA THR A 244 -13.98 0.01 3.91
C THR A 244 -13.98 -1.36 4.59
N ASP A 245 -14.16 -2.45 3.84
CA ASP A 245 -14.15 -3.80 4.40
C ASP A 245 -12.75 -4.18 4.93
N THR A 246 -11.70 -3.48 4.51
CA THR A 246 -10.34 -3.67 5.04
C THR A 246 -10.20 -3.28 6.52
N LEU A 247 -11.10 -2.44 7.04
CA LEU A 247 -11.13 -2.06 8.45
C LEU A 247 -11.63 -3.18 9.36
N ASN A 248 -12.34 -4.20 8.84
CA ASN A 248 -12.87 -5.30 9.63
C ASN A 248 -11.78 -6.21 10.25
N THR A 249 -10.54 -6.13 9.75
CA THR A 249 -9.38 -6.83 10.33
C THR A 249 -8.41 -5.88 11.04
N LEU A 250 -8.74 -4.59 11.14
CA LEU A 250 -7.88 -3.60 11.78
C LEU A 250 -8.04 -3.70 13.31
N PRO A 251 -6.95 -3.81 14.10
CA PRO A 251 -7.07 -3.84 15.55
C PRO A 251 -7.72 -2.56 16.09
N ASP A 252 -8.59 -2.68 17.10
CA ASP A 252 -9.35 -1.56 17.70
C ASP A 252 -8.46 -0.36 18.08
N ARG A 253 -7.22 -0.61 18.52
CA ARG A 253 -6.23 0.43 18.84
C ARG A 253 -5.80 1.24 17.61
N GLU A 254 -5.59 0.60 16.47
CA GLU A 254 -5.24 1.27 15.21
C GLU A 254 -6.45 1.99 14.61
N LEU A 255 -7.66 1.45 14.81
CA LEU A 255 -8.91 2.14 14.48
C LEU A 255 -9.07 3.41 15.32
N ALA A 256 -8.91 3.33 16.64
CA ALA A 256 -8.99 4.46 17.56
C ALA A 256 -7.91 5.53 17.27
N SER A 257 -6.71 5.11 16.86
CA SER A 257 -5.65 6.00 16.37
C SER A 257 -6.10 6.80 15.13
N GLY A 258 -6.69 6.13 14.13
CA GLY A 258 -7.25 6.80 12.96
C GLY A 258 -8.43 7.73 13.30
N ILE A 259 -9.26 7.35 14.27
CA ILE A 259 -10.38 8.16 14.75
C ILE A 259 -9.90 9.52 15.31
N ALA A 260 -8.75 9.57 15.99
CA ALA A 260 -8.21 10.82 16.52
C ALA A 260 -7.96 11.87 15.41
N GLU A 261 -7.54 11.44 14.22
CA GLU A 261 -7.38 12.33 13.05
C GLU A 261 -8.72 12.75 12.44
N VAL A 262 -9.77 11.91 12.50
CA VAL A 262 -11.14 12.30 12.13
C VAL A 262 -11.65 13.42 13.05
N VAL A 263 -11.39 13.29 14.35
CA VAL A 263 -11.74 14.29 15.37
C VAL A 263 -10.97 15.60 15.19
N LYS A 264 -9.67 15.54 14.85
CA LYS A 264 -8.86 16.71 14.46
C LYS A 264 -9.60 17.57 13.44
N TYR A 265 -10.05 17.00 12.31
CA TYR A 265 -10.68 17.77 11.23
C TYR A 265 -11.91 18.57 11.67
N GLY A 266 -12.77 17.97 12.48
CA GLY A 266 -13.94 18.65 13.05
C GLY A 266 -13.52 19.87 13.88
N LEU A 267 -12.60 19.66 14.83
CA LEU A 267 -12.11 20.71 15.73
C LEU A 267 -11.38 21.86 14.99
N ILE A 268 -10.58 21.56 13.96
CA ILE A 268 -9.77 22.60 13.29
C ILE A 268 -10.48 23.34 12.16
N ARG A 269 -11.50 22.76 11.53
CA ARG A 269 -12.08 23.30 10.28
C ARG A 269 -13.58 23.10 10.06
N ASP A 270 -14.26 22.21 10.77
CA ASP A 270 -15.67 21.86 10.49
C ASP A 270 -16.47 21.52 11.76
N ALA A 271 -17.01 22.55 12.41
CA ALA A 271 -17.82 22.38 13.61
C ALA A 271 -19.11 21.55 13.39
N PRO A 272 -19.88 21.71 12.29
CA PRO A 272 -20.97 20.80 11.96
C PRO A 272 -20.55 19.33 11.84
N PHE A 273 -19.36 19.04 11.30
CA PHE A 273 -18.82 17.68 11.28
C PHE A 273 -18.44 17.18 12.67
N PHE A 274 -17.89 18.03 13.54
CA PHE A 274 -17.65 17.69 14.94
C PHE A 274 -18.97 17.37 15.70
N GLU A 275 -20.01 18.18 15.53
CA GLU A 275 -21.34 17.90 16.10
C GLU A 275 -21.95 16.60 15.55
N TRP A 276 -21.63 16.21 14.31
CA TRP A 276 -22.05 14.93 13.74
C TRP A 276 -21.29 13.78 14.40
N GLN A 277 -19.98 13.93 14.63
CA GLN A 277 -19.15 12.95 15.35
C GLN A 277 -19.69 12.68 16.76
N GLU A 278 -20.04 13.74 17.52
CA GLU A 278 -20.66 13.62 18.86
C GLU A 278 -21.90 12.72 18.89
N LYS A 279 -22.71 12.75 17.82
CA LYS A 279 -23.97 11.99 17.70
C LYS A 279 -23.79 10.57 17.17
N ASN A 280 -22.72 10.29 16.42
CA ASN A 280 -22.55 9.04 15.66
C ASN A 280 -21.42 8.14 16.18
N MET A 281 -20.61 8.60 17.14
CA MET A 281 -19.46 7.85 17.64
C MET A 281 -19.70 7.17 18.99
N LEU A 282 -19.35 5.89 19.07
CA LEU A 282 -19.24 5.15 20.32
C LEU A 282 -17.94 5.56 21.04
N TRP A 283 -17.98 6.69 21.75
CA TRP A 283 -16.85 7.33 22.46
C TRP A 283 -16.03 6.39 23.35
N GLN A 284 -16.62 5.28 23.82
CA GLN A 284 -15.95 4.21 24.58
C GLN A 284 -14.73 3.62 23.82
N LEU A 285 -14.79 3.53 22.49
CA LEU A 285 -13.69 3.05 21.64
C LEU A 285 -12.43 3.93 21.72
N ILE A 286 -12.58 5.24 21.98
CA ILE A 286 -11.46 6.17 22.10
C ILE A 286 -10.88 6.13 23.53
N CYS A 287 -11.75 6.14 24.54
CA CYS A 287 -11.33 6.24 25.93
C CYS A 287 -10.57 5.01 26.43
N LEU A 288 -10.97 3.79 26.01
CA LEU A 288 -10.34 2.55 26.46
C LEU A 288 -8.90 2.39 25.95
N THR A 289 -8.60 2.88 24.74
CA THR A 289 -7.25 2.79 24.15
C THR A 289 -6.29 3.89 24.60
N ALA A 290 -6.81 5.00 25.15
CA ALA A 290 -5.99 6.11 25.63
C ALA A 290 -5.45 5.91 27.07
N TRP A 291 -6.07 5.01 27.85
CA TRP A 291 -5.74 4.77 29.27
C TRP A 291 -5.46 3.31 29.63
N GLY A 292 -5.53 2.38 28.67
CA GLY A 292 -5.16 0.96 28.86
C GLY A 292 -3.68 0.70 28.62
N GLY A 293 -2.90 0.63 29.70
CA GLY A 293 -1.49 0.20 29.73
C GLY A 293 -1.24 -0.82 30.83
#